data_AF-A0A0U5FQ29-F1
#
_entry.id   AF-A0A0U5FQ29-F1
#
_cell.length_a   1.000
_cell.length_b   1.000
_cell.length_c   1.000
_cell.angle_alpha   90.00
_cell.angle_beta   90.00
_cell.angle_gamma   90.00
#
_symmetry.space_group_name_H-M   'P 1'
#
loop_
_entity.id
_entity.type
_entity.pdbx_description
1 polymer ?
#
loop_
_entity_poly.entity_id
_entity_poly.type
_entity_poly.pdbx_seq_one_letter_code
_entity_poly.pdbx_strand_id
1 'polypeptide(L)'
;MEISAERLRLRTKTGCLTCRKRRVKCDETKPHCTRCTSTGRKCDGYPSSSPPRHDGLVRWSLPLIVAPPSGNGNARETRAFQFFYERTVPSLSGYCGSEFWNRLVLQVSQHEKSVWHALIALGSLHENFENDQRIPGLWFSRRGYDDFAVREYLLAIRALIGPRRTLDHGTSGSSPAEPLTVDVYLISCILFACFEVLSSHYDSAISHIRAGIKIMSETNYDRASGTFCHPYLRPSTVTGLEIGTLRKMLIQLQDQVFTLTREGIDDD
;
A
#
# COMPACT_ATOMS: atom_id res chain seq x y z
N MET A 1 25.68 -27.45 -20.56
CA MET A 1 26.17 -26.12 -20.93
C MET A 1 25.10 -25.12 -20.57
N GLU A 2 25.46 -24.21 -19.66
CA GLU A 2 24.63 -23.34 -18.83
C GLU A 2 23.88 -22.24 -19.62
N ILE A 3 22.65 -21.91 -19.20
CA ILE A 3 22.07 -20.55 -19.37
C ILE A 3 21.37 -20.14 -18.07
N SER A 4 21.68 -18.90 -17.67
CA SER A 4 21.67 -18.31 -16.34
C SER A 4 20.34 -17.65 -15.92
N ALA A 5 20.10 -17.66 -14.61
CA ALA A 5 19.09 -16.91 -13.88
C ALA A 5 19.12 -15.38 -14.14
N GLU A 6 18.15 -14.87 -14.89
CA GLU A 6 17.96 -13.44 -15.09
C GLU A 6 16.47 -13.09 -15.27
N ARG A 7 15.76 -12.80 -14.16
CA ARG A 7 14.77 -11.69 -14.12
C ARG A 7 14.25 -11.17 -12.77
N LEU A 8 15.00 -11.35 -11.69
CA LEU A 8 15.06 -10.40 -10.56
C LEU A 8 16.47 -9.79 -10.47
N ARG A 9 16.98 -9.21 -11.56
CA ARG A 9 18.22 -8.41 -11.48
C ARG A 9 17.92 -7.04 -10.91
N LEU A 10 18.05 -6.93 -9.58
CA LEU A 10 18.40 -5.69 -8.91
C LEU A 10 19.61 -5.09 -9.65
N ARG A 11 19.37 -4.02 -10.42
CA ARG A 11 20.46 -3.27 -11.06
C ARG A 11 21.44 -2.85 -9.96
N THR A 12 22.71 -3.22 -10.10
CA THR A 12 23.75 -2.86 -9.14
C THR A 12 23.78 -1.35 -8.94
N LYS A 13 23.55 -0.92 -7.69
CA LYS A 13 23.51 0.49 -7.25
C LYS A 13 24.92 1.10 -7.11
N THR A 14 25.93 0.61 -7.83
CA THR A 14 27.34 1.01 -7.68
C THR A 14 27.92 1.76 -8.88
N GLY A 15 27.33 1.69 -10.08
CA GLY A 15 27.85 2.40 -11.26
C GLY A 15 27.68 3.93 -11.21
N CYS A 16 28.54 4.68 -11.93
CA CYS A 16 28.46 6.14 -12.01
C CYS A 16 27.13 6.61 -12.63
N LEU A 17 26.71 7.83 -12.30
CA LEU A 17 25.41 8.38 -12.74
C LEU A 17 25.29 8.46 -14.27
N THR A 18 26.38 8.78 -14.96
CA THR A 18 26.40 8.88 -16.42
C THR A 18 26.23 7.50 -17.09
N CYS A 19 26.91 6.46 -16.60
CA CYS A 19 26.74 5.09 -17.11
C CYS A 19 25.35 4.53 -16.83
N ARG A 20 24.75 4.87 -15.68
CA ARG A 20 23.35 4.51 -15.37
C ARG A 20 22.34 5.15 -16.32
N LYS A 21 22.43 6.46 -16.54
CA LYS A 21 21.57 7.18 -17.50
C LYS A 21 21.65 6.53 -18.88
N ARG A 22 22.86 6.15 -19.29
CA ARG A 22 23.14 5.48 -20.56
C ARG A 22 22.77 3.99 -20.59
N ARG A 23 22.36 3.41 -19.45
CA ARG A 23 22.06 1.98 -19.30
C ARG A 23 23.22 1.07 -19.74
N VAL A 24 24.47 1.50 -19.53
CA VAL A 24 25.69 0.74 -19.81
C VAL A 24 26.42 0.35 -18.52
N LYS A 25 27.11 -0.79 -18.52
CA LYS A 25 27.91 -1.25 -17.36
C LYS A 25 29.00 -0.23 -17.00
N CYS A 26 29.13 0.13 -15.73
CA CYS A 26 30.22 1.00 -15.28
C CYS A 26 31.41 0.14 -14.82
N ASP A 27 32.62 0.62 -15.08
CA ASP A 27 33.90 0.05 -14.65
C ASP A 27 34.33 0.50 -13.24
N GLU A 28 33.54 1.38 -12.60
CA GLU A 28 33.67 1.75 -11.18
C GLU A 28 34.98 2.43 -10.73
N THR A 29 35.84 2.85 -11.67
CA THR A 29 37.07 3.59 -11.34
C THR A 29 36.79 4.99 -10.79
N LYS A 30 37.42 5.34 -9.66
CA LYS A 30 37.29 6.66 -9.00
C LYS A 30 38.51 7.55 -9.33
N PRO A 31 38.35 8.88 -9.46
CA PRO A 31 37.12 9.67 -9.26
C PRO A 31 36.14 9.64 -10.46
N HIS A 32 36.61 9.22 -11.63
CA HIS A 32 35.83 9.15 -12.87
C HIS A 32 36.01 7.80 -13.56
N CYS A 33 34.91 7.25 -14.09
CA CYS A 33 34.95 5.97 -14.78
C CYS A 33 35.64 6.09 -16.14
N THR A 34 36.47 5.11 -16.50
CA THR A 34 37.21 5.10 -17.77
C THR A 34 36.27 5.12 -18.97
N ARG A 35 35.07 4.55 -18.84
CA ARG A 35 34.06 4.53 -19.91
C ARG A 35 33.49 5.92 -20.24
N CYS A 36 33.47 6.82 -19.27
CA CYS A 36 33.10 8.22 -19.51
C CYS A 36 34.27 8.99 -20.10
N THR A 37 35.47 8.87 -19.50
CA THR A 37 36.65 9.65 -19.91
C THR A 37 37.17 9.25 -21.29
N SER A 38 37.22 7.94 -21.61
CA SER A 38 37.64 7.44 -22.93
C SER A 38 36.75 7.90 -24.08
N THR A 39 35.49 8.23 -23.80
CA THR A 39 34.55 8.74 -24.80
C THR A 39 34.43 10.26 -24.81
N GLY A 40 35.34 10.96 -24.12
CA GLY A 40 35.35 12.42 -24.01
C GLY A 40 34.20 13.02 -23.20
N ARG A 41 33.47 12.20 -22.43
CA ARG A 41 32.28 12.65 -21.68
C ARG A 41 32.63 12.95 -20.23
N LYS A 42 32.03 14.03 -19.70
CA LYS A 42 32.08 14.34 -18.27
C LYS A 42 31.42 13.21 -17.48
N CYS A 43 32.15 12.63 -16.54
CA CYS A 43 31.64 11.62 -15.62
C CYS A 43 30.99 12.32 -14.43
N ASP A 44 29.67 12.20 -14.27
CA ASP A 44 28.88 12.82 -13.20
C ASP A 44 29.13 12.20 -11.80
N GLY A 45 30.16 11.38 -11.67
CA GLY A 45 30.55 10.73 -10.42
C GLY A 45 29.64 9.58 -9.99
N TYR A 46 29.93 9.07 -8.80
CA TYR A 46 29.24 7.94 -8.17
C TYR A 46 28.18 8.46 -7.20
N PRO A 47 27.01 7.81 -7.07
CA PRO A 47 26.06 8.20 -6.05
C PRO A 47 26.70 8.03 -4.67
N SER A 48 26.74 9.12 -3.91
CA SER A 48 27.18 9.10 -2.52
C SER A 48 26.22 8.22 -1.71
N SER A 49 26.76 7.31 -0.90
CA SER A 49 25.99 6.51 0.06
C SER A 49 25.49 7.33 1.26
N SER A 50 25.65 8.65 1.24
CA SER A 50 24.93 9.56 2.12
C SER A 50 23.57 9.89 1.48
N PRO A 51 22.45 9.79 2.23
CA PRO A 51 21.18 10.26 1.73
C PRO A 51 21.34 11.73 1.32
N PRO A 52 20.82 12.15 0.15
CA PRO A 52 20.84 13.55 -0.21
C PRO A 52 20.11 14.32 0.88
N ARG A 53 20.85 15.16 1.60
CA ARG A 53 20.26 16.18 2.47
C ARG A 53 19.52 17.12 1.54
N HIS A 54 18.22 16.88 1.39
CA HIS A 54 17.29 17.90 0.93
C HIS A 54 17.31 19.01 1.98
N ASP A 55 18.04 20.09 1.72
CA ASP A 55 17.88 21.40 2.36
C ASP A 55 16.55 22.01 1.91
N GLY A 56 15.50 21.36 2.36
CA GLY A 56 14.11 21.63 2.09
C GLY A 56 13.32 20.71 3.00
N LEU A 57 13.45 20.93 4.30
CA LEU A 57 12.68 20.28 5.34
C LEU A 57 11.19 20.60 5.13
N VAL A 58 10.53 19.88 4.24
CA VAL A 58 9.23 19.31 4.63
C VAL A 58 9.58 18.17 5.58
N ARG A 59 9.95 18.56 6.80
CA ARG A 59 9.81 17.69 7.95
C ARG A 59 8.34 17.28 7.89
N TRP A 60 8.09 16.01 7.56
CA TRP A 60 6.78 15.40 7.78
C TRP A 60 6.56 15.36 9.29
N SER A 61 6.28 16.52 9.84
CA SER A 61 5.36 16.60 10.96
C SER A 61 4.09 16.04 10.37
N LEU A 62 3.86 14.73 10.54
CA LEU A 62 2.47 14.29 10.71
C LEU A 62 1.88 15.34 11.66
N PRO A 63 0.78 16.02 11.29
CA PRO A 63 0.13 16.90 12.25
C PRO A 63 0.01 16.07 13.52
N LEU A 64 0.47 16.64 14.64
CA LEU A 64 0.53 16.03 15.97
C LEU A 64 -0.89 15.74 16.53
N ILE A 65 -1.85 15.49 15.62
CA ILE A 65 -3.30 15.40 15.75
C ILE A 65 -3.78 14.02 15.27
N VAL A 66 -2.92 13.15 14.70
CA VAL A 66 -3.30 11.73 14.52
C VAL A 66 -3.10 11.00 15.85
N ALA A 67 -3.91 11.38 16.85
CA ALA A 67 -4.20 10.46 17.93
C ALA A 67 -5.06 9.34 17.32
N PRO A 68 -4.73 8.06 17.55
CA PRO A 68 -5.67 7.00 17.22
C PRO A 68 -7.04 7.33 17.83
N PRO A 69 -8.15 6.99 17.17
CA PRO A 69 -9.51 7.36 17.60
C PRO A 69 -9.88 6.83 19.01
N SER A 70 -9.01 6.05 19.63
CA SER A 70 -9.03 5.71 21.05
C SER A 70 -7.76 6.26 21.71
N GLY A 71 -7.90 7.13 22.71
CA GLY A 71 -6.82 7.84 23.42
C GLY A 71 -5.82 6.96 24.21
N ASN A 72 -5.63 5.71 23.79
CA ASN A 72 -4.76 4.68 24.33
C ASN A 72 -4.03 3.94 23.19
N GLY A 73 -3.61 4.66 22.14
CA GLY A 73 -2.92 4.07 20.99
C GLY A 73 -1.77 3.17 21.40
N ASN A 74 -1.86 1.88 21.10
CA ASN A 74 -0.78 0.96 21.38
C ASN A 74 0.42 1.41 20.54
N ALA A 75 1.62 1.48 21.13
CA ALA A 75 2.84 1.89 20.40
C ALA A 75 3.06 1.11 19.09
N ARG A 76 2.51 -0.11 19.00
CA ARG A 76 2.48 -0.94 17.79
C ARG A 76 1.58 -0.39 16.69
N GLU A 77 0.39 0.10 17.02
CA GLU A 77 -0.53 0.71 16.05
C GLU A 77 0.09 1.98 15.45
N THR A 78 0.66 2.86 16.29
CA THR A 78 1.35 4.06 15.82
C THR A 78 2.51 3.73 14.88
N ARG A 79 3.32 2.72 15.25
CA ARG A 79 4.44 2.25 14.42
C ARG A 79 3.95 1.70 13.08
N ALA A 80 2.94 0.83 13.09
CA ALA A 80 2.39 0.22 11.88
C ALA A 80 1.77 1.29 10.96
N PHE A 81 1.06 2.27 11.53
CA PHE A 81 0.51 3.40 10.79
C PHE A 81 1.62 4.25 10.15
N GLN A 82 2.67 4.57 10.90
CA GLN A 82 3.82 5.30 10.38
C GLN A 82 4.51 4.52 9.25
N PHE A 83 4.78 3.23 9.47
CA PHE A 83 5.38 2.36 8.46
C PHE A 83 4.50 2.23 7.21
N PHE A 84 3.18 2.22 7.38
CA PHE A 84 2.24 2.20 6.28
C PHE A 84 2.50 3.39 5.33
N TYR A 85 2.50 4.62 5.83
CA TYR A 85 2.69 5.80 4.99
C TYR A 85 4.13 6.01 4.52
N GLU A 86 5.14 5.66 5.32
CA GLU A 86 6.54 5.90 4.98
C GLU A 86 7.15 4.85 4.04
N ARG A 87 6.64 3.61 4.08
CA ARG A 87 7.24 2.46 3.38
C ARG A 87 6.25 1.73 2.49
N THR A 88 5.04 1.49 3.00
CA THR A 88 4.03 0.68 2.31
C THR A 88 3.39 1.43 1.16
N VAL A 89 2.89 2.65 1.39
CA VAL A 89 2.32 3.51 0.34
C VAL A 89 3.31 3.75 -0.80
N PRO A 90 4.58 4.13 -0.58
CA PRO A 90 5.54 4.27 -1.69
C PRO A 90 5.76 2.98 -2.49
N SER A 91 5.71 1.82 -1.83
CA SER A 91 5.90 0.52 -2.49
C SER A 91 4.67 0.08 -3.30
N LEU A 92 3.47 0.41 -2.82
CA LEU A 92 2.20 0.12 -3.50
C LEU A 92 1.84 1.15 -4.57
N SER A 93 2.19 2.41 -4.34
CA SER A 93 1.69 3.53 -5.15
C SER A 93 2.33 3.61 -6.52
N GLY A 94 3.54 3.07 -6.75
CA GLY A 94 4.17 3.08 -8.07
C GLY A 94 4.19 4.49 -8.71
N TYR A 95 3.22 4.76 -9.61
CA TYR A 95 2.94 6.06 -10.27
C TYR A 95 1.52 6.63 -10.00
N CYS A 96 0.73 6.01 -9.12
CA CYS A 96 -0.68 6.30 -8.88
C CYS A 96 -0.96 6.85 -7.48
N GLY A 97 -1.67 8.00 -7.44
CA GLY A 97 -2.59 8.34 -6.35
C GLY A 97 -1.96 8.96 -5.09
N SER A 98 -1.16 10.02 -5.21
CA SER A 98 -0.72 10.78 -4.03
C SER A 98 -1.92 11.36 -3.27
N GLU A 99 -2.97 11.82 -3.95
CA GLU A 99 -4.15 12.37 -3.27
C GLU A 99 -5.03 11.27 -2.66
N PHE A 100 -5.14 10.11 -3.33
CA PHE A 100 -5.83 8.94 -2.77
C PHE A 100 -5.26 8.51 -1.42
N TRP A 101 -3.95 8.23 -1.36
CA TRP A 101 -3.34 7.73 -0.12
C TRP A 101 -3.24 8.82 0.94
N ASN A 102 -2.73 10.01 0.59
CA ASN A 102 -2.42 11.02 1.59
C ASN A 102 -3.65 11.79 2.11
N ARG A 103 -4.74 11.84 1.34
CA ARG A 103 -5.95 12.58 1.71
C ARG A 103 -7.11 11.64 1.98
N LEU A 104 -7.54 10.86 0.98
CA LEU A 104 -8.75 10.06 1.12
C LEU A 104 -8.60 8.94 2.15
N VAL A 105 -7.60 8.07 1.99
CA VAL A 105 -7.39 6.93 2.89
C VAL A 105 -7.13 7.41 4.32
N LEU A 106 -6.35 8.49 4.47
CA LEU A 106 -6.12 9.12 5.76
C LEU A 106 -7.42 9.60 6.41
N GLN A 107 -8.23 10.41 5.70
CA GLN A 107 -9.49 10.95 6.22
C GLN A 107 -10.47 9.85 6.59
N VAL A 108 -10.67 8.87 5.70
CA VAL A 108 -11.59 7.77 5.94
C VAL A 108 -11.14 6.94 7.14
N SER A 109 -9.84 6.66 7.29
CA SER A 109 -9.33 5.89 8.44
C SER A 109 -9.60 6.52 9.81
N GLN A 110 -9.78 7.84 9.89
CA GLN A 110 -10.09 8.51 11.16
C GLN A 110 -11.52 8.24 11.63
N HIS A 111 -12.44 8.01 10.69
CA HIS A 111 -13.87 7.85 10.98
C HIS A 111 -14.35 6.40 10.81
N GLU A 112 -13.59 5.56 10.10
CA GLU A 112 -14.01 4.22 9.70
C GLU A 112 -13.05 3.16 10.23
N LYS A 113 -13.51 2.43 11.25
CA LYS A 113 -12.70 1.42 11.97
C LYS A 113 -12.20 0.31 11.04
N SER A 114 -12.98 -0.08 10.03
CA SER A 114 -12.55 -1.10 9.06
C SER A 114 -11.28 -0.68 8.33
N VAL A 115 -11.27 0.57 7.85
CA VAL A 115 -10.13 1.14 7.14
C VAL A 115 -8.95 1.33 8.08
N TRP A 116 -9.16 1.84 9.29
CA TRP A 116 -8.11 1.95 10.31
C TRP A 116 -7.38 0.62 10.54
N HIS A 117 -8.12 -0.42 10.94
CA HIS A 117 -7.55 -1.72 11.25
C HIS A 117 -6.87 -2.36 10.03
N ALA A 118 -7.41 -2.16 8.82
CA ALA A 118 -6.78 -2.64 7.58
C ALA A 118 -5.41 -1.97 7.32
N LEU A 119 -5.28 -0.67 7.60
CA LEU A 119 -4.01 0.05 7.48
C LEU A 119 -2.96 -0.46 8.46
N ILE A 120 -3.36 -0.66 9.72
CA ILE A 120 -2.48 -1.18 10.77
C ILE A 120 -2.01 -2.60 10.42
N ALA A 121 -2.94 -3.46 10.00
CA ALA A 121 -2.64 -4.82 9.59
C ALA A 121 -1.61 -4.85 8.45
N LEU A 122 -1.86 -4.09 7.40
CA LEU A 122 -1.02 -4.04 6.21
C LEU A 122 0.36 -3.41 6.48
N GLY A 123 0.40 -2.32 7.26
CA GLY A 123 1.65 -1.70 7.69
C GLY A 123 2.52 -2.63 8.53
N SER A 124 1.92 -3.35 9.48
CA SER A 124 2.63 -4.33 10.30
C SER A 124 3.11 -5.54 9.48
N LEU A 125 2.29 -6.07 8.58
CA LEU A 125 2.66 -7.21 7.74
C LEU A 125 3.83 -6.85 6.82
N HIS A 126 3.78 -5.69 6.18
CA HIS A 126 4.87 -5.24 5.30
C HIS A 126 6.17 -4.99 6.07
N GLU A 127 6.08 -4.46 7.30
CA GLU A 127 7.25 -4.30 8.17
C GLU A 127 7.90 -5.66 8.50
N ASN A 128 7.09 -6.68 8.81
CA ASN A 128 7.58 -8.03 9.07
C ASN A 128 8.29 -8.60 7.83
N PHE A 129 7.63 -8.51 6.66
CA PHE A 129 8.13 -8.99 5.39
C PHE A 129 9.49 -8.39 5.03
N GLU A 130 9.65 -7.08 5.15
CA GLU A 130 10.95 -6.43 4.90
C GLU A 130 12.03 -6.84 5.90
N ASN A 131 11.66 -7.01 7.17
CA ASN A 131 12.60 -7.40 8.20
C ASN A 131 13.05 -8.85 8.04
N ASP A 132 12.21 -9.73 7.48
CA ASP A 132 12.54 -11.13 7.18
C ASP A 132 13.51 -11.22 5.99
N GLN A 133 13.28 -10.43 4.93
CA GLN A 133 14.22 -10.37 3.79
C GLN A 133 15.62 -9.87 4.19
N ARG A 134 15.72 -9.01 5.21
CA ARG A 134 17.00 -8.47 5.68
C ARG A 134 17.82 -9.45 6.53
N ILE A 135 17.20 -10.43 7.18
CA ILE A 135 17.89 -11.35 8.10
C ILE A 135 17.45 -12.80 7.84
N PRO A 136 18.04 -13.48 6.85
CA PRO A 136 17.77 -14.89 6.59
C PRO A 136 18.21 -15.76 7.79
N GLY A 137 17.29 -16.55 8.38
CA GLY A 137 17.60 -17.59 9.37
C GLY A 137 17.01 -17.45 10.78
N LEU A 138 16.41 -16.30 11.14
CA LEU A 138 15.79 -16.07 12.46
C LEU A 138 14.25 -16.19 12.48
N TRP A 139 13.64 -16.71 11.42
CA TRP A 139 12.19 -16.82 11.26
C TRP A 139 11.52 -17.62 12.39
N PHE A 140 12.19 -18.65 12.92
CA PHE A 140 11.69 -19.48 14.03
C PHE A 140 11.37 -18.68 15.32
N SER A 141 12.09 -17.58 15.56
CA SER A 141 11.88 -16.73 16.75
C SER A 141 10.81 -15.64 16.55
N ARG A 142 10.31 -15.44 15.32
CA ARG A 142 9.39 -14.34 14.96
C ARG A 142 7.91 -14.69 14.99
N ARG A 143 7.54 -15.86 15.50
CA ARG A 143 6.16 -16.40 15.54
C ARG A 143 5.06 -15.48 16.13
N GLY A 144 5.42 -14.36 16.78
CA GLY A 144 4.47 -13.36 17.30
C GLY A 144 4.26 -12.09 16.44
N TYR A 145 4.97 -11.95 15.31
CA TYR A 145 4.88 -10.75 14.47
C TYR A 145 3.67 -10.76 13.53
N ASP A 146 3.31 -11.92 12.98
CA ASP A 146 2.10 -12.04 12.14
C ASP A 146 0.81 -12.07 12.95
N ASP A 147 0.86 -12.50 14.21
CA ASP A 147 -0.32 -12.55 15.10
C ASP A 147 -1.01 -11.18 15.22
N PHE A 148 -0.23 -10.10 15.33
CA PHE A 148 -0.78 -8.75 15.37
C PHE A 148 -1.37 -8.33 14.03
N ALA A 149 -0.66 -8.55 12.92
CA ALA A 149 -1.15 -8.18 11.59
C ALA A 149 -2.46 -8.92 11.26
N VAL A 150 -2.53 -10.23 11.53
CA VAL A 150 -3.72 -11.05 11.32
C VAL A 150 -4.86 -10.61 12.26
N ARG A 151 -4.57 -10.34 13.54
CA ARG A 151 -5.58 -9.84 14.47
C ARG A 151 -6.22 -8.54 13.96
N GLU A 152 -5.41 -7.57 13.55
CA GLU A 152 -5.90 -6.30 13.02
C GLU A 152 -6.68 -6.50 11.71
N TYR A 153 -6.22 -7.40 10.83
CA TYR A 153 -6.96 -7.77 9.62
C TYR A 153 -8.35 -8.34 9.92
N LEU A 154 -8.46 -9.23 10.92
CA LEU A 154 -9.74 -9.79 11.36
C LEU A 154 -10.64 -8.72 12.02
N LEU A 155 -10.06 -7.77 12.76
CA LEU A 155 -10.81 -6.62 13.30
C LEU A 155 -11.35 -5.73 12.17
N ALA A 156 -10.58 -5.55 11.10
CA ALA A 156 -11.01 -4.80 9.92
C ALA A 156 -12.22 -5.47 9.24
N ILE A 157 -12.16 -6.78 9.02
CA ILE A 157 -13.28 -7.55 8.43
C ILE A 157 -14.52 -7.45 9.32
N ARG A 158 -14.36 -7.64 10.63
CA ARG A 158 -15.48 -7.53 11.59
C ARG A 158 -16.10 -6.14 11.60
N ALA A 159 -15.28 -5.08 11.51
CA ALA A 159 -15.76 -3.71 11.44
C ALA A 159 -16.45 -3.40 10.10
N LEU A 160 -16.07 -4.08 9.01
CA LEU A 160 -16.69 -3.92 7.70
C LEU A 160 -18.06 -4.59 7.61
N ILE A 161 -18.19 -5.81 8.16
CA ILE A 161 -19.41 -6.64 8.09
C ILE A 161 -20.34 -6.39 9.28
N GLY A 162 -19.82 -5.85 10.38
CA GLY A 162 -20.55 -5.69 11.63
C GLY A 162 -21.69 -4.67 11.57
N PRO A 163 -22.68 -4.77 12.48
CA PRO A 163 -23.79 -3.83 12.53
C PRO A 163 -23.31 -2.40 12.80
N ARG A 164 -23.54 -1.49 11.85
CA ARG A 164 -23.29 -0.05 12.01
C ARG A 164 -24.41 0.55 12.85
N ARG A 165 -24.13 0.78 14.14
CA ARG A 165 -25.02 1.50 15.06
C ARG A 165 -24.57 2.95 15.14
N THR A 166 -25.42 3.88 14.70
CA THR A 166 -25.28 5.29 15.06
C THR A 166 -25.50 5.42 16.57
N LEU A 167 -24.68 6.24 17.23
CA LEU A 167 -24.91 6.69 18.61
C LEU A 167 -26.07 7.71 18.60
N ASP A 168 -27.25 7.30 18.14
CA ASP A 168 -28.43 8.14 18.26
C ASP A 168 -29.00 7.97 19.67
N HIS A 169 -28.96 9.08 20.39
CA HIS A 169 -29.39 9.22 21.76
C HIS A 169 -30.88 8.84 21.90
N GLY A 170 -31.14 7.68 22.53
CA GLY A 170 -32.37 7.49 23.31
C GLY A 170 -33.68 7.25 22.57
N THR A 171 -33.73 6.37 21.56
CA THR A 171 -35.00 5.70 21.22
C THR A 171 -34.76 4.23 20.94
N SER A 172 -35.38 3.39 21.76
CA SER A 172 -35.45 1.93 21.64
C SER A 172 -36.25 1.55 20.38
N GLY A 173 -35.60 1.63 19.23
CA GLY A 173 -36.05 1.06 17.97
C GLY A 173 -34.89 0.29 17.36
N SER A 174 -35.13 -0.94 16.93
CA SER A 174 -34.18 -1.73 16.15
C SER A 174 -34.00 -1.09 14.77
N SER A 175 -33.21 0.00 14.71
CA SER A 175 -32.85 0.62 13.44
C SER A 175 -32.05 -0.39 12.62
N PRO A 176 -32.41 -0.60 11.33
CA PRO A 176 -31.68 -1.49 10.46
C PRO A 176 -30.22 -1.05 10.38
N ALA A 177 -29.29 -2.01 10.36
CA ALA A 177 -27.86 -1.72 10.24
C ALA A 177 -27.60 -0.85 9.01
N GLU A 178 -26.95 0.29 9.20
CA GLU A 178 -26.71 1.20 8.08
C GLU A 178 -25.77 0.56 7.05
N PRO A 179 -26.04 0.67 5.73
CA PRO A 179 -25.14 0.18 4.70
C PRO A 179 -23.80 0.92 4.67
N LEU A 180 -22.76 0.24 4.18
CA LEU A 180 -21.44 0.81 3.90
C LEU A 180 -21.53 1.93 2.85
N THR A 181 -20.65 2.92 2.92
CA THR A 181 -20.48 3.89 1.84
C THR A 181 -19.60 3.33 0.73
N VAL A 182 -19.79 3.82 -0.50
CA VAL A 182 -19.02 3.37 -1.68
C VAL A 182 -17.51 3.47 -1.47
N ASP A 183 -17.03 4.60 -0.95
CA ASP A 183 -15.60 4.86 -0.73
C ASP A 183 -14.98 3.91 0.30
N VAL A 184 -15.65 3.66 1.43
CA VAL A 184 -15.17 2.72 2.46
C VAL A 184 -15.04 1.31 1.89
N TYR A 185 -16.04 0.87 1.12
CA TYR A 185 -16.02 -0.45 0.49
C TYR A 185 -14.84 -0.60 -0.49
N LEU A 186 -14.64 0.38 -1.36
CA LEU A 186 -13.58 0.35 -2.37
C LEU A 186 -12.17 0.44 -1.75
N ILE A 187 -11.99 1.30 -0.74
CA ILE A 187 -10.73 1.38 0.03
C ILE A 187 -10.44 0.04 0.70
N SER A 188 -11.45 -0.57 1.33
CA SER A 188 -11.30 -1.87 1.99
C SER A 188 -10.90 -2.97 1.01
N CYS A 189 -11.49 -3.01 -0.20
CA CYS A 189 -11.11 -3.96 -1.25
C CYS A 189 -9.63 -3.83 -1.63
N ILE A 190 -9.13 -2.60 -1.79
CA ILE A 190 -7.72 -2.35 -2.13
C ILE A 190 -6.81 -2.80 -0.98
N LEU A 191 -7.09 -2.37 0.25
CA LEU A 191 -6.26 -2.70 1.40
C LEU A 191 -6.22 -4.21 1.70
N PHE A 192 -7.37 -4.89 1.59
CA PHE A 192 -7.45 -6.34 1.78
C PHE A 192 -6.77 -7.10 0.66
N ALA A 193 -6.92 -6.68 -0.61
CA ALA A 193 -6.17 -7.27 -1.70
C ALA A 193 -4.65 -7.15 -1.48
N CYS A 194 -4.16 -5.97 -1.08
CA CYS A 194 -2.75 -5.77 -0.77
C CYS A 194 -2.26 -6.67 0.38
N PHE A 195 -3.07 -6.83 1.44
CA PHE A 195 -2.76 -7.73 2.55
C PHE A 195 -2.63 -9.17 2.06
N GLU A 196 -3.62 -9.66 1.32
CA GLU A 196 -3.65 -11.04 0.84
C GLU A 196 -2.53 -11.34 -0.17
N VAL A 197 -2.14 -10.37 -1.00
CA VAL A 197 -0.95 -10.49 -1.87
C VAL A 197 0.32 -10.68 -1.05
N LEU A 198 0.53 -9.87 0.00
CA LEU A 198 1.70 -9.98 0.87
C LEU A 198 1.69 -11.27 1.69
N SER A 199 0.52 -11.76 2.07
CA SER A 199 0.34 -13.06 2.73
C SER A 199 0.36 -14.25 1.77
N SER A 200 0.54 -14.03 0.47
CA SER A 200 0.53 -15.05 -0.59
C SER A 200 -0.81 -15.81 -0.75
N HIS A 201 -1.92 -15.27 -0.26
CA HIS A 201 -3.26 -15.79 -0.48
C HIS A 201 -3.88 -15.18 -1.75
N TYR A 202 -3.36 -15.59 -2.89
CA TYR A 202 -3.70 -14.98 -4.18
C TYR A 202 -5.18 -15.10 -4.58
N ASP A 203 -5.86 -16.21 -4.22
CA ASP A 203 -7.30 -16.38 -4.51
C ASP A 203 -8.19 -15.39 -3.75
N SER A 204 -7.88 -15.15 -2.47
CA SER A 204 -8.55 -14.13 -1.65
C SER A 204 -8.30 -12.73 -2.21
N ALA A 205 -7.05 -12.44 -2.61
CA ALA A 205 -6.71 -11.16 -3.24
C ALA A 205 -7.54 -10.91 -4.51
N ILE A 206 -7.62 -11.91 -5.41
CA ILE A 206 -8.43 -11.83 -6.64
C ILE A 206 -9.92 -11.64 -6.30
N SER A 207 -10.42 -12.28 -5.25
CA SER A 207 -11.81 -12.11 -4.81
C SER A 207 -12.10 -10.67 -4.39
N HIS A 208 -11.21 -10.04 -3.61
CA HIS A 208 -11.34 -8.62 -3.25
C HIS A 208 -11.25 -7.69 -4.47
N ILE A 209 -10.34 -7.97 -5.40
CA ILE A 209 -10.19 -7.18 -6.62
C ILE A 209 -11.46 -7.23 -7.49
N ARG A 210 -12.00 -8.44 -7.71
CA ARG A 210 -13.24 -8.62 -8.48
C ARG A 210 -14.43 -7.93 -7.84
N ALA A 211 -14.56 -8.02 -6.51
CA ALA A 211 -15.59 -7.32 -5.77
C ALA A 211 -15.49 -5.79 -5.95
N GLY A 212 -14.28 -5.23 -5.84
CA GLY A 212 -14.03 -3.81 -6.07
C GLY A 212 -14.39 -3.35 -7.50
N ILE A 213 -13.95 -4.10 -8.52
CA ILE A 213 -14.27 -3.79 -9.93
C ILE A 213 -15.77 -3.87 -10.18
N LYS A 214 -16.46 -4.86 -9.60
CA LYS A 214 -17.91 -5.02 -9.73
C LYS A 214 -18.65 -3.81 -9.17
N ILE A 215 -18.34 -3.39 -7.95
CA ILE A 215 -18.97 -2.18 -7.36
C ILE A 215 -18.71 -0.96 -8.22
N MET A 216 -17.48 -0.75 -8.72
CA MET A 216 -17.18 0.38 -9.62
C MET A 216 -17.92 0.33 -10.96
N SER A 217 -18.39 -0.84 -11.40
CA SER A 217 -19.21 -0.98 -12.62
C SER A 217 -20.69 -0.70 -12.37
N GLU A 218 -21.14 -0.89 -11.12
CA GLU A 218 -22.53 -0.70 -10.68
C GLU A 218 -22.75 0.70 -10.05
N THR A 219 -21.69 1.47 -9.83
CA THR A 219 -21.78 2.85 -9.31
C THR A 219 -22.15 3.87 -10.39
N ASN A 220 -23.07 4.77 -10.04
CA ASN A 220 -23.45 5.93 -10.87
C ASN A 220 -22.98 7.22 -10.21
N TYR A 221 -22.48 8.15 -11.01
CA TYR A 221 -22.11 9.49 -10.53
C TYR A 221 -23.34 10.40 -10.52
N ASP A 222 -23.75 10.85 -9.33
CA ASP A 222 -24.82 11.83 -9.19
C ASP A 222 -24.26 13.25 -9.31
N ARG A 223 -24.69 13.97 -10.36
CA ARG A 223 -24.25 15.35 -10.62
C ARG A 223 -24.81 16.35 -9.63
N ALA A 224 -25.93 16.06 -8.96
CA ALA A 224 -26.55 16.98 -8.02
C ALA A 224 -25.77 17.02 -6.69
N SER A 225 -25.42 15.85 -6.14
CA SER A 225 -24.61 15.73 -4.94
C SER A 225 -23.09 15.78 -5.19
N GLY A 226 -22.67 15.50 -6.43
CA GLY A 226 -21.26 15.33 -6.77
C GLY A 226 -20.65 14.06 -6.18
N THR A 227 -21.46 13.04 -5.86
CA THR A 227 -21.01 11.81 -5.19
C THR A 227 -21.27 10.57 -6.04
N PHE A 228 -20.61 9.46 -5.71
CA PHE A 228 -20.87 8.17 -6.33
C PHE A 228 -21.91 7.40 -5.53
N CYS A 229 -22.97 6.98 -6.20
CA CYS A 229 -24.11 6.27 -5.64
C CYS A 229 -24.14 4.83 -6.15
N HIS A 230 -24.65 3.92 -5.32
CA HIS A 230 -24.79 2.50 -5.66
C HIS A 230 -26.10 1.96 -5.07
N PRO A 231 -26.80 1.00 -5.70
CA PRO A 231 -28.14 0.56 -5.24
C PRO A 231 -28.18 0.00 -3.82
N TYR A 232 -27.08 -0.58 -3.34
CA TYR A 232 -26.99 -1.26 -2.04
C TYR A 232 -26.01 -0.59 -1.06
N LEU A 233 -25.35 0.49 -1.46
CA LEU A 233 -24.38 1.20 -0.62
C LEU A 233 -24.80 2.67 -0.49
N ARG A 234 -24.41 3.30 0.62
CA ARG A 234 -24.59 4.74 0.79
C ARG A 234 -23.67 5.50 -0.18
N PRO A 235 -24.06 6.72 -0.58
CA PRO A 235 -23.21 7.58 -1.40
C PRO A 235 -21.82 7.77 -0.78
N SER A 236 -20.82 8.00 -1.63
CA SER A 236 -19.46 8.26 -1.15
C SER A 236 -19.41 9.45 -0.19
N THR A 237 -18.61 9.33 0.88
CA THR A 237 -18.46 10.44 1.86
C THR A 237 -17.73 11.66 1.27
N VAL A 238 -17.03 11.47 0.15
CA VAL A 238 -16.29 12.49 -0.58
C VAL A 238 -16.90 12.74 -1.96
N THR A 239 -16.79 13.98 -2.43
CA THR A 239 -17.27 14.42 -3.76
C THR A 239 -16.23 14.23 -4.87
N GLY A 240 -14.95 14.09 -4.50
CA GLY A 240 -13.82 13.95 -5.44
C GLY A 240 -13.26 12.53 -5.51
N LEU A 241 -14.08 11.49 -5.40
CA LEU A 241 -13.59 10.11 -5.42
C LEU A 241 -12.97 9.78 -6.79
N GLU A 242 -11.66 9.60 -6.84
CA GLU A 242 -10.93 9.26 -8.07
C GLU A 242 -11.14 7.81 -8.50
N ILE A 243 -12.36 7.44 -8.91
CA ILE A 243 -12.71 6.06 -9.26
C ILE A 243 -11.80 5.47 -10.35
N GLY A 244 -11.29 6.30 -11.27
CA GLY A 244 -10.31 5.91 -12.27
C GLY A 244 -8.95 5.52 -11.69
N THR A 245 -8.49 6.20 -10.64
CA THR A 245 -7.25 5.87 -9.92
C THR A 245 -7.43 4.55 -9.16
N LEU A 246 -8.56 4.38 -8.47
CA LEU A 246 -8.87 3.13 -7.75
C LEU A 246 -8.91 1.93 -8.71
N ARG A 247 -9.55 2.09 -9.87
CA ARG A 247 -9.62 1.05 -10.90
C ARG A 247 -8.22 0.66 -11.40
N LYS A 248 -7.34 1.63 -11.65
CA LYS A 248 -5.96 1.37 -12.06
C LYS A 248 -5.19 0.58 -11.00
N MET A 249 -5.34 0.91 -9.72
CA MET A 249 -4.70 0.18 -8.63
C MET A 249 -5.18 -1.27 -8.58
N LEU A 250 -6.49 -1.52 -8.69
CA LEU A 250 -7.03 -2.88 -8.71
C LEU A 250 -6.53 -3.71 -9.91
N ILE A 251 -6.43 -3.11 -11.09
CA ILE A 251 -5.88 -3.77 -12.28
C ILE A 251 -4.38 -4.09 -12.08
N GLN A 252 -3.61 -3.15 -11.53
CA GLN A 252 -2.19 -3.38 -11.24
C GLN A 252 -1.99 -4.51 -10.24
N LEU A 253 -2.80 -4.57 -9.18
CA LEU A 253 -2.78 -5.67 -8.22
C LEU A 253 -3.13 -7.00 -8.89
N GLN A 254 -4.09 -7.00 -9.80
CA GLN A 254 -4.47 -8.19 -10.57
C GLN A 254 -3.30 -8.72 -11.42
N ASP A 255 -2.62 -7.82 -12.15
CA ASP A 255 -1.45 -8.18 -12.98
C ASP A 255 -0.30 -8.72 -12.12
N GLN A 256 -0.09 -8.16 -10.93
CA GLN A 256 0.90 -8.64 -9.97
C GLN A 256 0.59 -10.06 -9.49
N VAL A 257 -0.66 -10.34 -9.12
CA VAL A 257 -1.08 -11.69 -8.71
C VAL A 257 -0.85 -12.71 -9.82
N PHE A 258 -1.20 -12.37 -11.07
CA PHE A 258 -0.94 -13.26 -12.20
C PHE A 258 0.55 -13.51 -12.45
N THR A 259 1.40 -12.53 -12.19
CA THR A 259 2.85 -12.70 -12.32
C THR A 259 3.38 -13.66 -11.26
N LEU A 260 3.00 -13.47 -10.00
CA LEU A 260 3.46 -14.29 -8.86
C LEU A 260 2.97 -15.74 -8.94
N THR A 261 1.72 -15.95 -9.37
CA THR A 261 1.16 -17.30 -9.53
C THR A 261 1.80 -18.09 -10.67
N ARG A 262 2.31 -17.41 -11.71
CA ARG A 262 3.01 -18.05 -12.82
C ARG A 262 4.45 -18.43 -12.46
N GLU A 263 5.13 -17.60 -11.67
CA GLU A 263 6.48 -17.92 -11.17
C GLU A 263 6.48 -19.15 -10.24
N GLY A 264 5.41 -19.38 -9.47
CA GLY A 264 5.32 -20.55 -8.58
C GLY A 264 5.04 -21.89 -9.27
N ILE A 265 4.66 -21.92 -10.56
CA ILE A 265 4.42 -23.16 -11.32
C ILE A 265 5.71 -23.66 -11.98
N ASP A 266 6.71 -22.80 -12.16
CA ASP A 266 7.96 -23.13 -12.82
C ASP A 266 9.04 -23.68 -11.85
N ASP A 267 8.76 -23.74 -10.54
CA ASP A 267 9.68 -24.18 -9.47
C ASP A 267 9.32 -25.56 -8.84
N ASP A 268 8.28 -26.25 -9.31
CA ASP A 268 7.89 -27.63 -8.92
C ASP A 268 8.27 -28.68 -10.00
#